data_AF-A0A968M6N2-F1
#
_entry.id   AF-A0A968M6N2-F1
#
_cell.length_a   1.000
_cell.length_b   1.000
_cell.length_c   1.000
_cell.angle_alpha   90.00
_cell.angle_beta   90.00
_cell.angle_gamma   90.00
#
_symmetry.space_group_name_H-M   'P 1'
#
loop_
_entity.id
_entity.type
_entity.pdbx_description
1 polymer ?
#
loop_
_entity_poly.entity_id
_entity_poly.type
_entity_poly.pdbx_seq_one_letter_code
_entity_poly.pdbx_strand_id
1 'polypeptide(L)'
;LRDLPSGQRLLQKEGQHKNRFAFPFGNFAVLSNITSKQLSSMNAGDATEVFPLNKVVLRDRLVEWDEGGVEGDALLDTLRGFFDPFWEIDPLREEQIAVLRAAIHPEVVISQAMAPQKEKPVANAVDLKVLDLRQENNARRIGDGHRIIFGVAGSGKTVLLIAKARLFATQQPESNLLMLCYNVSLASFLKQALRDCPKVKVYHFDGWAKENRIVRREIAPHQLEDNESLGTRLLAKLESGQALHSRYFDLVMVDEAQDFELNWFSCVLAAMQDPNDGDLIIVGDGSQSLYGNRKVSWKSIGIQAQGRTILKTSTLTKTIAIHGRLRSWQQSLQV
;
A
#
# COMPACT_ATOMS: atom_id res chain seq x y z
N LEU A 1 -14.55 -1.58 -13.11
CA LEU A 1 -15.03 -2.96 -12.78
C LEU A 1 -15.18 -3.84 -14.01
N ARG A 2 -15.88 -3.43 -15.07
CA ARG A 2 -15.99 -4.25 -16.31
C ARG A 2 -14.66 -4.46 -17.02
N ASP A 3 -13.81 -3.43 -17.03
CA ASP A 3 -12.53 -3.44 -17.74
C ASP A 3 -11.38 -4.08 -16.92
N LEU A 4 -11.68 -4.59 -15.72
CA LEU A 4 -10.69 -5.30 -14.93
C LEU A 4 -10.43 -6.71 -15.49
N PRO A 5 -9.22 -7.26 -15.33
CA PRO A 5 -8.98 -8.68 -15.57
C PRO A 5 -10.01 -9.53 -14.80
N SER A 6 -10.70 -10.43 -15.48
CA SER A 6 -11.81 -11.23 -14.93
C SER A 6 -13.05 -10.44 -14.47
N GLY A 7 -13.20 -9.15 -14.82
CA GLY A 7 -14.36 -8.32 -14.50
C GLY A 7 -15.68 -8.86 -15.06
N GLN A 8 -15.63 -9.65 -16.15
CA GLN A 8 -16.79 -10.36 -16.69
C GLN A 8 -17.40 -11.37 -15.70
N ARG A 9 -16.64 -11.85 -14.70
CA ARG A 9 -17.16 -12.76 -13.66
C ARG A 9 -18.16 -12.08 -12.73
N LEU A 10 -18.18 -10.75 -12.70
CA LEU A 10 -19.13 -9.96 -11.92
C LEU A 10 -20.47 -9.74 -12.63
N LEU A 11 -20.61 -10.22 -13.87
CA LEU A 11 -21.82 -10.02 -14.68
C LEU A 11 -22.79 -11.20 -14.55
N GLN A 12 -24.09 -10.91 -14.60
CA GLN A 12 -25.13 -11.92 -14.72
C GLN A 12 -25.06 -12.55 -16.12
N LYS A 13 -25.03 -13.88 -16.16
CA LYS A 13 -24.97 -14.65 -17.41
C LYS A 13 -26.35 -14.83 -18.05
N GLU A 14 -27.41 -14.83 -17.25
CA GLU A 14 -28.78 -15.14 -17.63
C GLU A 14 -29.77 -14.24 -16.85
N GLY A 15 -31.05 -14.24 -17.25
CA GLY A 15 -32.11 -13.45 -16.59
C GLY A 15 -32.29 -12.03 -17.13
N GLN A 16 -33.18 -11.27 -16.47
CA GLN A 16 -33.63 -9.93 -16.89
C GLN A 16 -32.52 -8.87 -16.87
N HIS A 17 -31.41 -9.13 -16.16
CA HIS A 17 -30.24 -8.25 -16.09
C HIS A 17 -28.99 -8.87 -16.73
N LYS A 18 -29.15 -9.75 -17.72
CA LYS A 18 -28.04 -10.32 -18.51
C LYS A 18 -27.04 -9.25 -18.97
N ASN A 19 -25.75 -9.53 -18.81
CA ASN A 19 -24.62 -8.61 -19.06
C ASN A 19 -24.58 -7.34 -18.17
N ARG A 20 -25.46 -7.20 -17.18
CA ARG A 20 -25.32 -6.24 -16.08
C ARG A 20 -24.61 -6.92 -14.91
N PHE A 21 -24.16 -6.11 -13.96
CA PHE A 21 -23.52 -6.64 -12.75
C PHE A 21 -24.51 -7.46 -11.92
N ALA A 22 -24.00 -8.47 -11.23
CA ALA A 22 -24.80 -9.35 -10.38
C ALA A 22 -25.33 -8.68 -9.11
N PHE A 23 -24.98 -7.42 -8.86
CA PHE A 23 -25.32 -6.69 -7.65
C PHE A 23 -25.58 -5.20 -7.91
N PRO A 24 -26.36 -4.53 -7.03
CA PRO A 24 -26.67 -3.12 -7.15
C PRO A 24 -25.47 -2.24 -6.80
N PHE A 25 -25.44 -1.03 -7.36
CA PHE A 25 -24.48 0.00 -7.01
C PHE A 25 -25.21 1.19 -6.40
N GLY A 26 -24.66 1.68 -5.29
CA GLY A 26 -25.09 2.91 -4.65
C GLY A 26 -23.90 3.83 -4.48
N ASN A 27 -24.17 5.12 -4.39
CA ASN A 27 -23.25 6.12 -3.89
C ASN A 27 -23.93 6.84 -2.74
N PHE A 28 -23.15 7.20 -1.73
CA PHE A 28 -23.60 8.03 -0.63
C PHE A 28 -22.40 8.78 -0.06
N ALA A 29 -22.65 9.88 0.64
CA ALA A 29 -21.62 10.62 1.35
C ALA A 29 -21.88 10.57 2.86
N VAL A 30 -20.82 10.62 3.65
CA VAL A 30 -20.90 10.77 5.10
C VAL A 30 -20.33 12.13 5.46
N LEU A 31 -21.18 13.03 5.94
CA LEU A 31 -20.82 14.38 6.31
C LEU A 31 -20.77 14.48 7.84
N SER A 32 -19.73 13.91 8.43
CA SER A 32 -19.67 13.70 9.89
C SER A 32 -19.67 14.96 10.75
N ASN A 33 -19.43 16.12 10.14
CA ASN A 33 -19.33 17.40 10.85
C ASN A 33 -20.49 18.35 10.52
N ILE A 34 -21.47 17.92 9.71
CA ILE A 34 -22.58 18.74 9.25
C ILE A 34 -23.89 18.12 9.76
N THR A 35 -24.70 18.92 10.45
CA THR A 35 -26.05 18.52 10.90
C THR A 35 -27.08 18.71 9.79
N SER A 36 -28.23 18.04 9.92
CA SER A 36 -29.40 18.25 9.05
C SER A 36 -29.81 19.71 8.94
N LYS A 37 -29.86 20.40 10.08
CA LYS A 37 -30.15 21.84 10.15
C LYS A 37 -29.09 22.67 9.44
N GLN A 38 -27.81 22.34 9.60
CA GLN A 38 -26.73 23.07 8.93
C GLN A 38 -26.76 22.88 7.42
N LEU A 39 -27.13 21.70 6.92
CA LEU A 39 -27.21 21.44 5.49
C LEU A 39 -28.28 22.29 4.79
N SER A 40 -29.43 22.50 5.44
CA SER A 40 -30.54 23.30 4.89
C SER A 40 -30.44 24.81 5.18
N SER A 41 -29.50 25.25 6.01
CA SER A 41 -29.35 26.66 6.41
C SER A 41 -27.93 27.22 6.22
N MET A 42 -27.16 26.67 5.28
CA MET A 42 -25.82 27.18 5.00
C MET A 42 -25.88 28.63 4.48
N ASN A 43 -24.86 29.43 4.81
CA ASN A 43 -24.69 30.80 4.29
C ASN A 43 -24.67 30.89 2.74
N ALA A 44 -24.41 29.76 2.07
CA ALA A 44 -24.38 29.62 0.62
C ALA A 44 -25.74 29.17 0.00
N GLY A 45 -26.79 29.01 0.80
CA GLY A 45 -28.10 28.48 0.38
C GLY A 45 -28.38 27.06 0.88
N ASP A 46 -29.53 26.50 0.49
CA ASP A 46 -29.91 25.12 0.82
C ASP A 46 -29.05 24.12 0.02
N ALA A 47 -28.16 23.40 0.71
CA ALA A 47 -27.25 22.47 0.08
C ALA A 47 -27.89 21.09 -0.20
N THR A 48 -29.18 20.89 0.09
CA THR A 48 -29.88 19.62 -0.15
C THR A 48 -30.08 19.31 -1.64
N GLU A 49 -29.99 20.31 -2.52
CA GLU A 49 -29.98 20.10 -3.97
C GLU A 49 -28.71 19.36 -4.44
N VAL A 50 -27.58 19.60 -3.76
CA VAL A 50 -26.28 18.98 -4.07
C VAL A 50 -26.06 17.72 -3.23
N PHE A 51 -26.57 17.71 -2.01
CA PHE A 51 -26.51 16.59 -1.07
C PHE A 51 -27.93 16.14 -0.69
N PRO A 52 -28.60 15.37 -1.57
CA PRO A 52 -29.92 14.85 -1.29
C PRO A 52 -29.91 14.04 0.00
N LEU A 53 -30.90 14.26 0.88
CA LEU A 53 -30.97 13.61 2.19
C LEU A 53 -31.03 12.07 2.10
N ASN A 54 -31.54 11.54 0.98
CA ASN A 54 -31.55 10.10 0.69
C ASN A 54 -30.21 9.55 0.16
N LYS A 55 -29.15 10.37 0.09
CA LYS A 55 -27.81 10.01 -0.38
C LYS A 55 -26.71 10.47 0.59
N VAL A 56 -27.07 10.99 1.76
CA VAL A 56 -26.09 11.45 2.76
C VAL A 56 -26.42 10.95 4.16
N VAL A 57 -25.37 10.61 4.91
CA VAL A 57 -25.44 10.40 6.36
C VAL A 57 -24.84 11.62 7.04
N LEU A 58 -25.66 12.30 7.85
CA LEU A 58 -25.32 13.55 8.53
C LEU A 58 -24.91 13.31 9.98
N ARG A 59 -24.30 14.31 10.60
CA ARG A 59 -23.78 14.23 11.99
C ARG A 59 -24.84 13.79 12.99
N ASP A 60 -26.04 14.34 12.92
CA ASP A 60 -27.12 14.02 13.86
C ASP A 60 -27.44 12.52 13.84
N ARG A 61 -27.50 11.93 12.64
CA ARG A 61 -27.74 10.50 12.45
C ARG A 61 -26.60 9.63 12.97
N LEU A 62 -25.36 10.09 12.85
CA LEU A 62 -24.20 9.38 13.41
C LEU A 62 -24.19 9.41 14.94
N VAL A 63 -24.60 10.53 15.54
CA VAL A 63 -24.72 10.67 17.01
C VAL A 63 -25.86 9.80 17.54
N GLU A 64 -27.02 9.79 16.87
CA GLU A 64 -28.12 8.86 17.17
C GLU A 64 -27.65 7.40 17.18
N TRP A 65 -26.83 7.03 16.20
CA TRP A 65 -26.27 5.70 16.09
C TRP A 65 -25.27 5.34 17.20
N ASP A 66 -24.50 6.32 17.67
CA ASP A 66 -23.51 6.12 18.73
C ASP A 66 -24.16 6.08 20.12
N GLU A 67 -25.16 6.95 20.37
CA GLU A 67 -25.85 7.09 21.66
C GLU A 67 -26.96 6.06 21.85
N GLY A 68 -27.72 5.74 20.79
CA GLY A 68 -28.87 4.84 20.85
C GLY A 68 -28.54 3.36 20.69
N GLY A 69 -27.33 3.04 20.23
CA GLY A 69 -26.96 1.70 19.77
C GLY A 69 -27.69 1.36 18.46
N VAL A 70 -26.94 1.09 17.39
CA VAL A 70 -27.57 0.69 16.14
C VAL A 70 -27.91 -0.79 16.17
N GLU A 71 -29.20 -1.12 16.19
CA GLU A 71 -29.64 -2.47 15.82
C GLU A 71 -29.20 -2.74 14.38
N GLY A 72 -28.57 -3.88 14.13
CA GLY A 72 -27.91 -4.19 12.84
C GLY A 72 -28.83 -4.01 11.63
N ASP A 73 -30.13 -4.27 11.79
CA ASP A 73 -31.14 -4.13 10.76
C ASP A 73 -31.40 -2.67 10.36
N ALA A 74 -31.41 -1.73 11.32
CA ALA A 74 -31.62 -0.30 11.03
C ALA A 74 -30.46 0.33 10.24
N LEU A 75 -29.23 -0.14 10.49
CA LEU A 75 -28.06 0.24 9.69
C LEU A 75 -28.16 -0.33 8.27
N LEU A 76 -28.50 -1.62 8.17
CA LEU A 76 -28.64 -2.31 6.89
C LEU A 76 -29.71 -1.65 6.03
N ASP A 77 -30.86 -1.29 6.61
CA ASP A 77 -31.93 -0.62 5.88
C ASP A 77 -31.53 0.78 5.42
N THR A 78 -30.79 1.53 6.25
CA THR A 78 -30.23 2.82 5.82
C THR A 78 -29.25 2.64 4.66
N LEU A 79 -28.36 1.65 4.74
CA LEU A 79 -27.40 1.37 3.67
C LEU A 79 -28.08 0.88 2.39
N ARG A 80 -29.08 0.01 2.50
CA ARG A 80 -29.92 -0.47 1.39
C ARG A 80 -30.61 0.68 0.68
N GLY A 81 -31.10 1.67 1.43
CA GLY A 81 -31.73 2.88 0.88
C GLY A 81 -30.82 3.71 -0.05
N PHE A 82 -29.50 3.55 0.02
CA PHE A 82 -28.58 4.24 -0.89
C PHE A 82 -28.43 3.58 -2.26
N PHE A 83 -28.89 2.34 -2.41
CA PHE A 83 -28.85 1.60 -3.68
C PHE A 83 -30.15 1.86 -4.45
N ASP A 84 -30.02 2.49 -5.62
CA ASP A 84 -31.15 2.79 -6.48
C ASP A 84 -30.84 2.37 -7.93
N PRO A 85 -31.47 1.30 -8.46
CA PRO A 85 -32.40 0.41 -7.76
C PRO A 85 -31.69 -0.58 -6.81
N PHE A 86 -32.35 -0.96 -5.72
CA PHE A 86 -31.95 -2.10 -4.88
C PHE A 86 -32.69 -3.37 -5.33
N TRP A 87 -32.00 -4.50 -5.30
CA TRP A 87 -32.58 -5.83 -5.47
C TRP A 87 -31.79 -6.84 -4.64
N GLU A 88 -32.44 -7.93 -4.24
CA GLU A 88 -31.76 -9.01 -3.53
C GLU A 88 -30.77 -9.71 -4.45
N ILE A 89 -29.58 -9.99 -3.93
CA ILE A 89 -28.53 -10.67 -4.66
C ILE A 89 -28.30 -12.04 -4.03
N ASP A 90 -28.01 -13.02 -4.87
CA ASP A 90 -27.42 -14.25 -4.39
C ASP A 90 -26.06 -13.95 -3.75
N PRO A 91 -25.68 -14.68 -2.68
CA PRO A 91 -24.35 -14.57 -2.11
C PRO A 91 -23.27 -14.68 -3.19
N LEU A 92 -22.37 -13.69 -3.22
CA LEU A 92 -21.29 -13.65 -4.20
C LEU A 92 -20.38 -14.86 -4.03
N ARG A 93 -20.03 -15.51 -5.14
CA ARG A 93 -19.05 -16.61 -5.12
C ARG A 93 -17.67 -16.11 -4.74
N GLU A 94 -16.82 -16.97 -4.18
CA GLU A 94 -15.46 -16.61 -3.76
C GLU A 94 -14.66 -15.91 -4.87
N GLU A 95 -14.78 -16.38 -6.12
CA GLU A 95 -14.11 -15.77 -7.26
C GLU A 95 -14.58 -14.33 -7.53
N GLN A 96 -15.87 -14.06 -7.34
CA GLN A 96 -16.45 -12.72 -7.52
C GLN A 96 -16.01 -11.79 -6.39
N ILE A 97 -15.98 -12.32 -5.16
CA ILE A 97 -15.42 -11.61 -3.99
C ILE A 97 -13.95 -11.28 -4.22
N ALA A 98 -13.16 -12.20 -4.78
CA ALA A 98 -11.75 -11.96 -5.08
C ALA A 98 -11.56 -10.82 -6.11
N VAL A 99 -12.38 -10.78 -7.17
CA VAL A 99 -12.35 -9.69 -8.16
C VAL A 99 -12.76 -8.35 -7.52
N LEU A 100 -13.77 -8.34 -6.65
CA LEU A 100 -14.17 -7.13 -5.92
C LEU A 100 -13.10 -6.67 -4.93
N ARG A 101 -12.48 -7.59 -4.19
CA ARG A 101 -11.35 -7.29 -3.30
C ARG A 101 -10.18 -6.72 -4.10
N ALA A 102 -9.84 -7.27 -5.26
CA ALA A 102 -8.80 -6.72 -6.13
C ALA A 102 -9.15 -5.31 -6.64
N ALA A 103 -10.42 -5.02 -6.86
CA ALA A 103 -10.88 -3.71 -7.32
C ALA A 103 -10.92 -2.64 -6.23
N ILE A 104 -11.34 -3.02 -5.01
CA ILE A 104 -11.54 -2.10 -3.87
C ILE A 104 -10.26 -1.97 -3.05
N HIS A 105 -9.52 -3.07 -2.93
CA HIS A 105 -8.29 -3.21 -2.16
C HIS A 105 -7.22 -3.98 -2.96
N PRO A 106 -6.71 -3.42 -4.07
CA PRO A 106 -5.64 -4.06 -4.84
C PRO A 106 -4.43 -4.40 -3.97
N GLU A 107 -4.18 -3.65 -2.90
CA GLU A 107 -3.15 -3.91 -1.89
C GLU A 107 -3.36 -5.16 -1.02
N VAL A 108 -4.61 -5.55 -0.71
CA VAL A 108 -4.89 -6.73 0.16
C VAL A 108 -4.65 -8.04 -0.59
N VAL A 109 -4.88 -8.05 -1.90
CA VAL A 109 -4.57 -9.20 -2.77
C VAL A 109 -3.08 -9.47 -2.80
N ILE A 110 -2.27 -8.40 -2.76
CA ILE A 110 -0.81 -8.50 -2.64
C ILE A 110 -0.42 -9.12 -1.29
N SER A 111 -1.02 -8.66 -0.19
CA SER A 111 -0.76 -9.22 1.15
C SER A 111 -1.19 -10.68 1.30
N GLN A 112 -2.27 -11.13 0.67
CA GLN A 112 -2.70 -12.53 0.68
C GLN A 112 -1.79 -13.45 -0.16
N ALA A 113 -1.24 -12.97 -1.26
CA ALA A 113 -0.22 -13.70 -2.03
C ALA A 113 1.11 -13.90 -1.26
N MET A 114 1.32 -13.14 -0.18
CA MET A 114 2.51 -13.20 0.68
C MET A 114 2.38 -14.16 1.88
N ALA A 115 1.21 -14.75 2.12
CA ALA A 115 1.04 -15.77 3.16
C ALA A 115 1.66 -17.11 2.69
N PRO A 116 2.40 -17.83 3.57
CA PRO A 116 3.01 -19.10 3.20
C PRO A 116 1.93 -20.17 3.04
N GLN A 117 1.44 -20.37 1.81
CA GLN A 117 0.61 -21.54 1.51
C GLN A 117 1.50 -22.75 1.21
N LYS A 118 1.24 -23.85 1.93
CA LYS A 118 1.92 -25.14 1.83
C LYS A 118 1.51 -25.96 0.59
N GLU A 119 0.69 -25.41 -0.30
CA GLU A 119 0.20 -26.13 -1.48
C GLU A 119 0.61 -25.40 -2.76
N LYS A 120 0.96 -26.20 -3.77
CA LYS A 120 1.49 -25.77 -5.07
C LYS A 120 0.60 -24.66 -5.64
N PRO A 121 1.16 -23.51 -6.05
CA PRO A 121 0.34 -22.44 -6.59
C PRO A 121 -0.25 -22.91 -7.91
N VAL A 122 -1.57 -22.99 -7.97
CA VAL A 122 -2.29 -22.97 -9.25
C VAL A 122 -1.92 -21.65 -9.89
N ALA A 123 -1.23 -21.75 -11.03
CA ALA A 123 -0.76 -20.63 -11.82
C ALA A 123 -1.94 -19.76 -12.27
N ASN A 124 -2.34 -18.82 -11.43
CA ASN A 124 -3.02 -17.61 -11.85
C ASN A 124 -2.18 -16.46 -11.32
N ALA A 125 -1.09 -16.24 -12.06
CA ALA A 125 -0.40 -14.97 -12.05
C ALA A 125 -1.47 -13.89 -12.16
N VAL A 126 -1.68 -13.17 -11.07
CA VAL A 126 -2.39 -11.89 -11.11
C VAL A 126 -1.64 -11.09 -12.17
N ASP A 127 -2.27 -10.94 -13.32
CA ASP A 127 -1.79 -10.08 -14.38
C ASP A 127 -1.70 -8.68 -13.77
N LEU A 128 -0.50 -8.35 -13.27
CA LEU A 128 -0.05 -7.02 -12.87
C LEU A 128 -0.01 -6.06 -14.09
N LYS A 129 -0.58 -6.48 -15.23
CA LYS A 129 -1.04 -5.62 -16.31
C LYS A 129 -2.35 -4.96 -15.87
N VAL A 130 -2.22 -3.89 -15.11
CA VAL A 130 -2.91 -2.61 -15.25
C VAL A 130 -2.48 -1.86 -14.00
N LEU A 131 -1.37 -1.14 -14.11
CA LEU A 131 -1.15 -0.02 -13.22
C LEU A 131 -2.35 0.90 -13.41
N ASP A 132 -3.15 1.06 -12.37
CA ASP A 132 -4.26 2.01 -12.35
C ASP A 132 -3.71 3.39 -12.76
N LEU A 133 -4.39 4.11 -13.67
CA LEU A 133 -4.03 5.47 -14.08
C LEU A 133 -3.81 6.39 -12.86
N ARG A 134 -4.50 6.12 -11.74
CA ARG A 134 -4.32 6.82 -10.47
C ARG A 134 -2.97 6.51 -9.81
N GLN A 135 -2.50 5.26 -9.87
CA GLN A 135 -1.22 4.84 -9.30
C GLN A 135 -0.04 5.39 -10.12
N GLU A 136 -0.17 5.41 -11.44
CA GLU A 136 0.82 6.02 -12.33
C GLU A 136 0.90 7.54 -12.11
N ASN A 137 -0.23 8.23 -12.00
CA ASN A 137 -0.26 9.66 -11.69
C ASN A 137 0.38 9.97 -10.33
N ASN A 138 0.18 9.13 -9.31
CA ASN A 138 0.83 9.29 -8.02
C ASN A 138 2.35 9.04 -8.09
N ALA A 139 2.80 8.07 -8.88
CA ALA A 139 4.22 7.80 -9.10
C ALA A 139 4.91 8.96 -9.84
N ARG A 140 4.26 9.54 -10.86
CA ARG A 140 4.76 10.71 -11.60
C ARG A 140 4.93 11.95 -10.72
N ARG A 141 4.15 12.08 -9.65
CA ARG A 141 4.24 13.20 -8.70
C ARG A 141 5.42 13.09 -7.73
N ILE A 142 6.06 11.94 -7.62
CA ILE A 142 7.29 11.80 -6.83
C ILE A 142 8.44 12.37 -7.65
N GLY A 143 8.83 13.61 -7.33
CA GLY A 143 9.97 14.30 -7.96
C GLY A 143 11.34 13.83 -7.43
N ASP A 144 12.38 14.45 -7.98
CA ASP A 144 13.78 13.96 -7.95
C ASP A 144 14.54 14.28 -6.66
N GLY A 145 15.62 13.54 -6.40
CA GLY A 145 16.43 13.60 -5.18
C GLY A 145 15.83 12.76 -4.04
N HIS A 146 16.31 12.98 -2.81
CA HIS A 146 15.87 12.15 -1.68
C HIS A 146 14.43 12.50 -1.25
N ARG A 147 13.61 11.46 -1.07
CA ARG A 147 12.20 11.53 -0.71
C ARG A 147 11.89 10.53 0.39
N ILE A 148 11.09 10.95 1.37
CA ILE A 148 10.56 10.07 2.42
C ILE A 148 9.04 10.10 2.32
N ILE A 149 8.42 8.93 2.21
CA ILE A 149 6.97 8.79 2.09
C ILE A 149 6.47 7.96 3.27
N PHE A 150 5.64 8.59 4.10
CA PHE A 150 5.00 7.96 5.22
C PHE A 150 3.56 7.60 4.86
N GLY A 151 3.09 6.44 5.29
CA GLY A 151 1.67 6.12 5.19
C GLY A 151 1.30 4.95 6.08
N VAL A 152 0.07 4.94 6.57
CA VAL A 152 -0.43 3.84 7.41
C VAL A 152 -0.50 2.52 6.64
N ALA A 153 -0.60 1.40 7.34
CA ALA A 153 -0.87 0.10 6.74
C ALA A 153 -2.03 0.16 5.71
N GLY A 154 -1.85 -0.49 4.56
CA GLY A 154 -2.86 -0.49 3.48
C GLY A 154 -2.92 0.79 2.62
N SER A 155 -2.04 1.79 2.82
CA SER A 155 -2.03 3.03 2.01
C SER A 155 -1.43 2.90 0.60
N GLY A 156 -1.15 1.68 0.14
CA GLY A 156 -0.62 1.42 -1.21
C GLY A 156 0.85 1.82 -1.42
N LYS A 157 1.66 1.81 -0.37
CA LYS A 157 3.10 2.15 -0.37
C LYS A 157 3.92 1.27 -1.33
N THR A 158 3.84 -0.05 -1.14
CA THR A 158 4.51 -1.03 -2.01
C THR A 158 4.06 -0.92 -3.46
N VAL A 159 2.75 -0.72 -3.70
CA VAL A 159 2.20 -0.56 -5.05
C VAL A 159 2.70 0.71 -5.73
N LEU A 160 2.81 1.81 -4.99
CA LEU A 160 3.41 3.06 -5.47
C LEU A 160 4.86 2.85 -5.90
N LEU A 161 5.65 2.09 -5.12
CA LEU A 161 7.04 1.79 -5.47
C LEU A 161 7.13 0.92 -6.73
N ILE A 162 6.29 -0.12 -6.87
CA ILE A 162 6.22 -0.93 -8.10
C ILE A 162 5.88 -0.06 -9.31
N ALA A 163 4.90 0.84 -9.17
CA ALA A 163 4.51 1.77 -10.23
C ALA A 163 5.66 2.70 -10.63
N LYS A 164 6.34 3.29 -9.64
CA LYS A 164 7.50 4.18 -9.89
C LYS A 164 8.67 3.41 -10.50
N ALA A 165 8.94 2.17 -10.08
CA ALA A 165 9.99 1.34 -10.64
C ALA A 165 9.75 1.00 -12.12
N ARG A 166 8.51 0.61 -12.48
CA ARG A 166 8.13 0.37 -13.89
C ARG A 166 8.20 1.62 -14.74
N LEU A 167 7.72 2.75 -14.21
CA LEU A 167 7.80 4.04 -14.88
C LEU A 167 9.26 4.44 -15.13
N PHE A 168 10.11 4.35 -14.10
CA PHE A 168 11.53 4.65 -14.20
C PHE A 168 12.23 3.74 -15.23
N ALA A 169 12.00 2.42 -15.18
CA ALA A 169 12.57 1.48 -16.14
C ALA A 169 12.12 1.73 -17.59
N THR A 170 10.93 2.30 -17.78
CA THR A 170 10.43 2.69 -19.11
C THR A 170 11.06 4.00 -19.59
N GLN A 171 11.24 4.97 -18.69
CA GLN A 171 11.78 6.29 -19.00
C GLN A 171 13.32 6.31 -19.12
N GLN A 172 13.99 5.46 -18.35
CA GLN A 172 15.45 5.33 -18.29
C GLN A 172 15.85 3.85 -18.42
N PRO A 173 15.75 3.25 -19.63
CA PRO A 173 15.96 1.81 -19.82
C PRO A 173 17.38 1.32 -19.52
N GLU A 174 18.36 2.23 -19.51
CA GLU A 174 19.75 1.89 -19.25
C GLU A 174 20.16 2.05 -17.77
N SER A 175 19.37 2.78 -16.99
CA SER A 175 19.65 3.11 -15.61
C SER A 175 19.32 1.97 -14.65
N ASN A 176 20.19 1.77 -13.67
CA ASN A 176 20.07 0.70 -12.68
C ASN A 176 19.26 1.15 -11.48
N LEU A 177 18.24 0.37 -11.13
CA LEU A 177 17.41 0.60 -9.95
C LEU A 177 17.68 -0.49 -8.91
N LEU A 178 17.84 -0.08 -7.65
CA LEU A 178 17.80 -0.99 -6.50
C LEU A 178 16.50 -0.81 -5.72
N MET A 179 15.78 -1.90 -5.49
CA MET A 179 14.63 -1.93 -4.59
C MET A 179 14.93 -2.85 -3.41
N LEU A 180 14.96 -2.27 -2.22
CA LEU A 180 15.17 -2.97 -0.95
C LEU A 180 13.87 -3.07 -0.16
N CYS A 181 13.69 -4.18 0.52
CA CYS A 181 12.66 -4.38 1.54
C CYS A 181 13.22 -5.22 2.70
N TYR A 182 12.47 -5.33 3.80
CA TYR A 182 12.94 -6.14 4.94
C TYR A 182 12.69 -7.64 4.74
N ASN A 183 11.48 -8.00 4.30
CA ASN A 183 11.02 -9.39 4.30
C ASN A 183 11.42 -10.18 3.05
N VAL A 184 11.85 -11.43 3.22
CA VAL A 184 12.20 -12.34 2.10
C VAL A 184 11.00 -12.60 1.19
N SER A 185 9.81 -12.81 1.76
CA SER A 185 8.57 -13.02 0.98
C SER A 185 8.22 -11.80 0.13
N LEU A 186 8.39 -10.59 0.67
CA LEU A 186 8.17 -9.35 -0.06
C LEU A 186 9.17 -9.19 -1.20
N ALA A 187 10.45 -9.49 -0.96
CA ALA A 187 11.45 -9.47 -2.02
C ALA A 187 11.12 -10.44 -3.16
N SER A 188 10.63 -11.65 -2.83
CA SER A 188 10.21 -12.64 -3.83
C SER A 188 9.03 -12.13 -4.67
N PHE A 189 8.01 -11.58 -4.02
CA PHE A 189 6.87 -10.99 -4.70
C PHE A 189 7.27 -9.82 -5.61
N LEU A 190 8.07 -8.88 -5.09
CA LEU A 190 8.55 -7.72 -5.85
C LEU A 190 9.39 -8.14 -7.06
N LYS A 191 10.25 -9.17 -6.93
CA LYS A 191 10.97 -9.76 -8.07
C LYS A 191 10.03 -10.27 -9.14
N GLN A 192 8.95 -10.96 -8.76
CA GLN A 192 7.97 -11.45 -9.71
C GLN A 192 7.19 -10.30 -10.37
N ALA A 193 6.79 -9.30 -9.58
CA ALA A 193 6.06 -8.13 -10.05
C ALA A 193 6.88 -7.24 -11.00
N LEU A 194 8.21 -7.25 -10.89
CA LEU A 194 9.14 -6.45 -11.69
C LEU A 194 10.00 -7.30 -12.64
N ARG A 195 9.60 -8.56 -12.90
CA ARG A 195 10.38 -9.52 -13.71
C ARG A 195 10.68 -9.03 -15.14
N ASP A 196 9.81 -8.18 -15.69
CA ASP A 196 9.95 -7.64 -17.05
C ASP A 196 10.85 -6.38 -17.09
N CYS A 197 11.45 -5.99 -15.96
CA CYS A 197 12.31 -4.82 -15.81
C CYS A 197 13.75 -5.26 -15.45
N PRO A 198 14.60 -5.60 -16.44
CA PRO A 198 15.88 -6.28 -16.20
C PRO A 198 16.91 -5.46 -15.42
N LYS A 199 16.83 -4.11 -15.48
CA LYS A 199 17.71 -3.20 -14.73
C LYS A 199 17.22 -2.93 -13.30
N VAL A 200 16.06 -3.48 -12.92
CA VAL A 200 15.51 -3.36 -11.56
C VAL A 200 15.97 -4.55 -10.73
N LYS A 201 16.89 -4.29 -9.80
CA LYS A 201 17.38 -5.30 -8.86
C LYS A 201 16.62 -5.22 -7.55
N VAL A 202 16.00 -6.31 -7.13
CA VAL A 202 15.16 -6.37 -5.93
C VAL A 202 15.80 -7.31 -4.90
N TYR A 203 15.91 -6.88 -3.65
CA TYR A 203 16.47 -7.70 -2.58
C TYR A 203 15.85 -7.41 -1.21
N HIS A 204 15.90 -8.40 -0.32
CA HIS A 204 15.96 -8.10 1.12
C HIS A 204 17.42 -7.83 1.52
N PHE A 205 17.67 -7.19 2.66
CA PHE A 205 19.01 -6.67 2.99
C PHE A 205 20.12 -7.74 2.98
N ASP A 206 19.91 -8.87 3.67
CA ASP A 206 20.86 -10.01 3.65
C ASP A 206 21.14 -10.54 2.23
N GLY A 207 20.11 -10.66 1.40
CA GLY A 207 20.24 -11.08 0.01
C GLY A 207 21.08 -10.10 -0.80
N TRP A 208 20.94 -8.80 -0.54
CA TRP A 208 21.75 -7.76 -1.17
C TRP A 208 23.20 -7.78 -0.68
N ALA A 209 23.42 -7.98 0.62
CA ALA A 209 24.76 -8.15 1.18
C ALA A 209 25.46 -9.36 0.53
N LYS A 210 24.75 -10.48 0.39
CA LYS A 210 25.25 -11.70 -0.25
C LYS A 210 25.63 -11.47 -1.72
N GLU A 211 24.83 -10.72 -2.47
CA GLU A 211 25.15 -10.32 -3.84
C GLU A 211 26.48 -9.54 -3.90
N ASN A 212 26.70 -8.66 -2.92
CA ASN A 212 27.98 -7.94 -2.74
C ASN A 212 29.09 -8.81 -2.11
N ARG A 213 28.92 -10.13 -2.09
CA ARG A 213 29.84 -11.13 -1.53
C ARG A 213 30.14 -10.86 -0.04
N ILE A 214 29.12 -10.49 0.71
CA ILE A 214 29.13 -10.34 2.17
C ILE A 214 28.04 -11.26 2.73
N VAL A 215 28.45 -12.33 3.41
CA VAL A 215 27.55 -13.25 4.10
C VAL A 215 27.69 -13.09 5.61
N ARG A 216 26.66 -13.51 6.35
CA ARG A 216 26.73 -13.53 7.81
C ARG A 216 27.85 -14.46 8.30
N ARG A 217 28.57 -14.01 9.30
CA ARG A 217 29.61 -14.75 10.02
C ARG A 217 29.00 -15.40 11.24
N GLU A 218 29.49 -16.59 11.55
CA GLU A 218 29.27 -17.23 12.83
C GLU A 218 30.26 -16.63 13.84
N ILE A 219 29.75 -15.96 14.87
CA ILE A 219 30.55 -15.29 15.91
C ILE A 219 30.77 -16.18 17.13
N ALA A 220 29.88 -17.17 17.32
CA ALA A 220 29.97 -18.24 18.31
C ALA A 220 29.16 -19.43 17.78
N PRO A 221 29.34 -20.66 18.32
CA PRO A 221 28.61 -21.83 17.85
C PRO A 221 27.09 -21.59 17.77
N HIS A 222 26.52 -21.74 16.57
CA HIS A 222 25.12 -21.49 16.24
C HIS A 222 24.63 -20.05 16.43
N GLN A 223 25.55 -19.08 16.53
CA GLN A 223 25.24 -17.66 16.68
C GLN A 223 25.82 -16.87 15.51
N LEU A 224 24.93 -16.36 14.67
CA LEU A 224 25.29 -15.44 13.59
C LEU A 224 25.46 -14.03 14.13
N GLU A 225 26.26 -13.24 13.44
CA GLU A 225 26.36 -11.81 13.70
C GLU A 225 25.01 -11.10 13.53
N ASP A 226 24.86 -9.97 14.21
CA ASP A 226 23.67 -9.13 14.15
C ASP A 226 23.58 -8.27 12.86
N ASN A 227 22.45 -7.59 12.70
CA ASN A 227 22.17 -6.74 11.54
C ASN A 227 23.13 -5.55 11.41
N GLU A 228 23.49 -4.95 12.54
CA GLU A 228 24.37 -3.78 12.58
C GLU A 228 25.80 -4.16 12.14
N SER A 229 26.32 -5.30 12.59
CA SER A 229 27.63 -5.82 12.19
C SER A 229 27.69 -6.17 10.70
N LEU A 230 26.64 -6.84 10.18
CA LEU A 230 26.52 -7.12 8.75
C LEU A 230 26.54 -5.82 7.93
N GLY A 231 25.74 -4.83 8.35
CA GLY A 231 25.65 -3.52 7.72
C GLY A 231 26.99 -2.79 7.70
N THR A 232 27.71 -2.77 8.81
CA THR A 232 29.04 -2.14 8.92
C THR A 232 30.04 -2.75 7.96
N ARG A 233 30.07 -4.08 7.83
CA ARG A 233 30.98 -4.76 6.89
C ARG A 233 30.59 -4.54 5.43
N LEU A 234 29.29 -4.49 5.12
CA LEU A 234 28.82 -4.17 3.78
C LEU A 234 29.19 -2.74 3.40
N LEU A 235 28.96 -1.78 4.31
CA LEU A 235 29.31 -0.37 4.11
C LEU A 235 30.79 -0.20 3.78
N ALA A 236 31.68 -0.76 4.61
CA ALA A 236 33.13 -0.66 4.39
C ALA A 236 33.56 -1.19 3.02
N LYS A 237 32.90 -2.25 2.53
CA LYS A 237 33.18 -2.82 1.21
C LYS A 237 32.60 -1.99 0.05
N LEU A 238 31.44 -1.37 0.25
CA LEU A 238 30.85 -0.45 -0.72
C LEU A 238 31.73 0.80 -0.85
N GLU A 239 32.16 1.39 0.26
CA GLU A 239 33.02 2.57 0.30
C GLU A 239 34.42 2.32 -0.26
N SER A 240 34.96 1.11 -0.09
CA SER A 240 36.26 0.74 -0.68
C SER A 240 36.21 0.51 -2.20
N GLY A 241 35.02 0.53 -2.82
CA GLY A 241 34.85 0.24 -4.24
C GLY A 241 34.97 -1.24 -4.61
N GLN A 242 35.10 -2.14 -3.64
CA GLN A 242 35.30 -3.57 -3.86
C GLN A 242 34.00 -4.37 -3.95
N ALA A 243 32.86 -3.76 -3.64
CA ALA A 243 31.55 -4.36 -3.77
C ALA A 243 31.06 -4.24 -5.22
N LEU A 244 30.22 -5.21 -5.66
CA LEU A 244 29.65 -5.19 -7.01
C LEU A 244 28.76 -3.98 -7.24
N HIS A 245 28.15 -3.47 -6.17
CA HIS A 245 27.20 -2.36 -6.22
C HIS A 245 27.75 -1.06 -5.62
N SER A 246 29.07 -0.89 -5.55
CA SER A 246 29.67 0.40 -5.20
C SER A 246 29.34 1.45 -6.27
N ARG A 247 28.71 2.57 -5.89
CA ARG A 247 28.37 3.68 -6.80
C ARG A 247 27.68 3.20 -8.09
N TYR A 248 26.70 2.30 -7.99
CA TYR A 248 26.16 1.57 -9.14
C TYR A 248 24.75 2.03 -9.54
N PHE A 249 23.91 2.41 -8.59
CA PHE A 249 22.48 2.65 -8.83
C PHE A 249 22.15 4.13 -9.06
N ASP A 250 21.31 4.39 -10.06
CA ASP A 250 20.76 5.70 -10.39
C ASP A 250 19.57 6.06 -9.48
N LEU A 251 18.79 5.04 -9.11
CA LEU A 251 17.64 5.15 -8.21
C LEU A 251 17.66 4.02 -7.18
N VAL A 252 17.54 4.38 -5.91
CA VAL A 252 17.32 3.42 -4.82
C VAL A 252 15.94 3.63 -4.19
N MET A 253 15.20 2.55 -3.99
CA MET A 253 13.93 2.50 -3.29
C MET A 253 14.04 1.61 -2.06
N VAL A 254 13.50 2.06 -0.94
CA VAL A 254 13.42 1.29 0.31
C VAL A 254 11.97 1.20 0.75
N ASP A 255 11.44 -0.02 0.85
CA ASP A 255 10.13 -0.32 1.45
C ASP A 255 10.28 -0.87 2.86
N GLU A 256 9.27 -0.67 3.69
CA GLU A 256 9.27 -1.05 5.12
C GLU A 256 10.49 -0.51 5.88
N ALA A 257 10.81 0.77 5.66
CA ALA A 257 11.97 1.43 6.24
C ALA A 257 11.99 1.42 7.78
N GLN A 258 10.83 1.24 8.43
CA GLN A 258 10.73 1.11 9.90
C GLN A 258 11.47 -0.11 10.44
N ASP A 259 11.65 -1.15 9.61
CA ASP A 259 12.29 -2.40 9.99
C ASP A 259 13.81 -2.39 9.69
N PHE A 260 14.34 -1.30 9.12
CA PHE A 260 15.75 -1.18 8.75
C PHE A 260 16.62 -0.65 9.89
N GLU A 261 17.82 -1.21 10.03
CA GLU A 261 18.86 -0.62 10.88
C GLU A 261 19.34 0.72 10.31
N LEU A 262 19.74 1.64 11.19
CA LEU A 262 20.18 2.98 10.78
C LEU A 262 21.39 2.94 9.85
N ASN A 263 22.38 2.09 10.10
CA ASN A 263 23.59 2.00 9.29
C ASN A 263 23.35 1.36 7.91
N TRP A 264 22.21 0.71 7.69
CA TRP A 264 21.83 0.19 6.37
C TRP A 264 21.54 1.31 5.38
N PHE A 265 21.07 2.47 5.84
CA PHE A 265 20.90 3.66 4.99
C PHE A 265 22.23 4.23 4.52
N SER A 266 23.29 4.14 5.32
CA SER A 266 24.65 4.47 4.87
C SER A 266 25.09 3.54 3.73
N CYS A 267 24.76 2.24 3.82
CA CYS A 267 25.02 1.30 2.71
C CYS A 267 24.26 1.71 1.45
N VAL A 268 22.99 2.10 1.58
CA VAL A 268 22.18 2.61 0.46
C VAL A 268 22.86 3.79 -0.21
N LEU A 269 23.28 4.80 0.55
CA LEU A 269 23.99 5.96 0.01
C LEU A 269 25.32 5.59 -0.65
N ALA A 270 26.07 4.64 -0.09
CA ALA A 270 27.33 4.16 -0.68
C ALA A 270 27.12 3.43 -2.02
N ALA A 271 25.93 2.86 -2.23
CA ALA A 271 25.57 2.16 -3.46
C ALA A 271 25.02 3.07 -4.57
N MET A 272 24.59 4.28 -4.24
CA MET A 272 24.12 5.29 -5.20
C MET A 272 25.28 5.87 -5.99
N GLN A 273 25.08 6.08 -7.31
CA GLN A 273 26.03 6.81 -8.15
C GLN A 273 26.26 8.23 -7.63
N ASP A 274 25.17 8.96 -7.38
CA ASP A 274 25.18 10.28 -6.74
C ASP A 274 24.43 10.24 -5.40
N PRO A 275 25.14 10.24 -4.26
CA PRO A 275 24.51 10.18 -2.93
C PRO A 275 23.93 11.49 -2.44
N ASN A 276 24.21 12.61 -3.11
CA ASN A 276 23.79 13.94 -2.67
C ASN A 276 22.59 14.43 -3.48
N ASP A 277 22.58 14.15 -4.78
CA ASP A 277 21.54 14.62 -5.71
C ASP A 277 20.82 13.49 -6.46
N GLY A 278 21.27 12.24 -6.32
CA GLY A 278 20.62 11.09 -6.92
C GLY A 278 19.25 10.78 -6.32
N ASP A 279 18.47 9.95 -7.00
CA ASP A 279 17.12 9.65 -6.57
C ASP A 279 17.10 8.57 -5.50
N LEU A 280 16.51 8.89 -4.34
CA LEU A 280 16.31 7.97 -3.23
C LEU A 280 14.87 8.09 -2.74
N ILE A 281 14.12 7.00 -2.73
CA ILE A 281 12.76 6.97 -2.21
C ILE A 281 12.69 6.00 -1.04
N ILE A 282 12.47 6.53 0.16
CA ILE A 282 12.30 5.75 1.38
C ILE A 282 10.83 5.76 1.76
N VAL A 283 10.27 4.59 2.02
CA VAL A 283 8.86 4.41 2.33
C VAL A 283 8.71 3.63 3.63
N GLY A 284 7.86 4.12 4.53
CA GLY A 284 7.62 3.48 5.82
C GLY A 284 6.27 3.86 6.45
N ASP A 285 5.96 3.24 7.59
CA ASP A 285 4.79 3.62 8.38
C ASP A 285 5.05 4.91 9.17
N GLY A 286 4.09 5.84 9.14
CA GLY A 286 4.18 7.10 9.88
C GLY A 286 3.72 7.01 11.34
N SER A 287 2.99 5.95 11.69
CA SER A 287 2.51 5.71 13.06
C SER A 287 3.61 5.17 13.98
N GLN A 288 4.60 4.49 13.40
CA GLN A 288 5.84 4.14 14.05
C GLN A 288 6.84 5.23 13.69
N SER A 289 7.18 6.11 14.62
CA SER A 289 8.36 6.96 14.47
C SER A 289 9.52 6.05 14.07
N LEU A 290 10.03 6.15 12.83
CA LEU A 290 11.01 5.20 12.27
C LEU A 290 12.17 4.88 13.21
N TYR A 291 12.51 5.81 14.12
CA TYR A 291 13.56 5.61 15.13
C TYR A 291 13.23 6.13 16.54
N GLY A 292 11.95 6.40 16.86
CA GLY A 292 11.52 6.75 18.22
C GLY A 292 12.29 7.90 18.88
N ASN A 293 12.59 7.75 20.17
CA ASN A 293 13.35 8.70 21.01
C ASN A 293 14.85 8.81 20.66
N ARG A 294 15.37 8.06 19.67
CA ARG A 294 16.72 8.29 19.16
C ARG A 294 16.65 9.52 18.24
N LYS A 295 17.20 10.66 18.70
CA LYS A 295 17.39 11.91 17.93
C LYS A 295 18.37 11.72 16.75
N VAL A 296 18.19 10.72 15.91
CA VAL A 296 18.97 10.53 14.69
C VAL A 296 18.22 11.23 13.58
N SER A 297 18.83 12.30 13.08
CA SER A 297 18.29 13.06 11.96
C SER A 297 18.68 12.36 10.66
N TRP A 298 17.76 12.21 9.71
CA TRP A 298 18.10 11.76 8.35
C TRP A 298 19.29 12.54 7.75
N LYS A 299 19.42 13.83 8.11
CA LYS A 299 20.55 14.67 7.74
C LYS A 299 21.89 14.18 8.28
N SER A 300 21.95 13.61 9.49
CA SER A 300 23.21 13.10 10.05
C SER A 300 23.72 11.85 9.35
N ILE A 301 22.83 11.13 8.64
CA ILE A 301 23.19 9.99 7.79
C ILE A 301 23.51 10.44 6.35
N GLY A 302 23.25 11.70 6.01
CA GLY A 302 23.45 12.25 4.66
C GLY A 302 22.19 12.22 3.78
N ILE A 303 21.04 11.82 4.32
CA ILE A 303 19.78 11.80 3.57
C ILE A 303 19.16 13.21 3.51
N GLN A 304 19.17 13.82 2.34
CA GLN A 304 18.70 15.18 2.06
C GLN A 304 17.19 15.29 1.78
N ALA A 305 16.36 14.81 2.71
CA ALA A 305 14.89 14.80 2.55
C ALA A 305 14.15 15.97 3.25
N GLN A 306 14.86 16.99 3.74
CA GLN A 306 14.23 18.14 4.42
C GLN A 306 13.24 18.85 3.48
N GLY A 307 12.00 19.06 3.94
CA GLY A 307 10.92 19.66 3.15
C GLY A 307 10.36 18.76 2.03
N ARG A 308 10.85 17.52 1.91
CA ARG A 308 10.53 16.57 0.83
C ARG A 308 9.89 15.28 1.38
N THR A 309 9.29 15.39 2.57
CA THR A 309 8.57 14.32 3.25
C THR A 309 7.08 14.38 2.89
N ILE A 310 6.55 13.29 2.32
CA ILE A 310 5.14 13.17 1.95
C ILE A 310 4.43 12.30 2.98
N LEU A 311 3.44 12.86 3.68
CA LEU A 311 2.53 12.11 4.54
C LEU A 311 1.31 11.68 3.73
N LYS A 312 1.25 10.41 3.34
CA LYS A 312 0.03 9.77 2.85
C LYS A 312 -0.86 9.38 4.03
N THR A 313 -1.68 10.33 4.47
CA THR A 313 -2.88 10.00 5.24
C THR A 313 -3.84 9.26 4.31
N SER A 314 -3.96 7.94 4.46
CA SER A 314 -5.05 7.22 3.80
C SER A 314 -6.39 7.82 4.27
N THR A 315 -7.31 8.03 3.36
CA THR A 315 -8.71 8.43 3.61
C THR A 315 -9.54 7.32 4.31
N LEU A 316 -8.97 6.51 5.19
CA LEU A 316 -9.67 5.41 5.86
C LEU A 316 -9.44 5.32 7.37
N THR A 317 -8.85 6.33 8.02
CA THR A 317 -8.75 6.36 9.49
C THR A 317 -10.11 6.51 10.19
N LYS A 318 -11.21 6.79 9.46
CA LYS A 318 -12.58 6.69 10.00
C LYS A 318 -13.24 5.30 9.82
N THR A 319 -12.71 4.44 8.95
CA THR A 319 -13.32 3.12 8.66
C THR A 319 -12.70 1.99 9.49
N ILE A 320 -11.47 2.15 10.01
CA ILE A 320 -10.84 1.15 10.89
C ILE A 320 -11.59 1.02 12.23
N ALA A 321 -12.22 2.10 12.73
CA ALA A 321 -13.14 2.01 13.87
C ALA A 321 -14.37 1.10 13.59
N ILE A 322 -14.76 0.96 12.32
CA ILE A 322 -15.87 0.11 11.88
C ILE A 322 -15.40 -1.33 11.64
N HIS A 323 -14.20 -1.54 11.08
CA HIS A 323 -13.63 -2.88 10.88
C HIS A 323 -13.25 -3.60 12.18
N GLY A 324 -12.81 -2.86 13.20
CA GLY A 324 -12.58 -3.42 14.54
C GLY A 324 -13.86 -3.96 15.19
N ARG A 325 -14.98 -3.24 15.04
CA ARG A 325 -16.31 -3.67 15.51
C ARG A 325 -16.93 -4.79 14.65
N LEU A 326 -16.60 -4.88 13.36
CA LEU A 326 -17.09 -5.96 12.49
C LEU A 326 -16.41 -7.32 12.74
N ARG A 327 -15.13 -7.36 13.16
CA ARG A 327 -14.48 -8.62 13.55
C ARG A 327 -15.04 -9.19 14.85
N SER A 328 -15.38 -8.34 15.83
CA SER A 328 -16.11 -8.80 17.02
C SER A 328 -17.52 -9.31 16.68
N TRP A 329 -18.13 -8.81 15.59
CA TRP A 329 -19.45 -9.22 15.13
C TRP A 329 -19.46 -10.55 14.34
N GLN A 330 -18.39 -10.86 13.60
CA GLN A 330 -18.24 -12.16 12.93
C GLN A 330 -18.02 -13.31 13.91
N GLN A 331 -17.42 -13.06 15.08
CA GLN A 331 -17.27 -14.06 16.14
C GLN A 331 -18.57 -14.34 16.91
N SER A 332 -19.54 -13.41 16.90
CA SER A 332 -20.86 -13.61 17.53
C SER A 332 -21.89 -14.31 16.64
N LEU A 333 -21.58 -14.56 15.36
CA LEU A 333 -22.46 -15.25 14.41
C LEU A 333 -22.10 -16.74 14.18
N GLN A 334 -21.23 -17.30 15.01
CA GLN A 334 -20.91 -18.74 15.02
C GLN A 334 -21.36 -19.46 16.31
N VAL A 335 -22.42 -18.97 16.97
CA VAL A 335 -23.16 -19.72 18.00
C VAL A 335 -24.59 -19.90 17.54
#